data_AF-A0A2G2JAF9-F1
#
_entry.id   AF-A0A2G2JAF9-F1
#
_cell.length_a   1.000
_cell.length_b   1.000
_cell.length_c   1.000
_cell.angle_alpha   90.00
_cell.angle_beta   90.00
_cell.angle_gamma   90.00
#
_symmetry.space_group_name_H-M   'P 1'
#
loop_
_entity.id
_entity.type
_entity.pdbx_description
1 polymer ?
#
loop_
_entity_poly.entity_id
_entity_poly.type
_entity_poly.pdbx_seq_one_letter_code
_entity_poly.pdbx_strand_id
1 'polypeptide(L)'
;MSSILINNFPKMTGTLVQHNRKRNKWSNTPSGYTGFSASVNEFDDSRNSALRSIFLSLLLHDVVYLRHEDYLDFIRFLGVENVILLLERGIIKIVFDCYDFTYVNSKDAKAAKLGQLELTYFVRLAPLYDLQFGYCSIESDNRVAQARLRYLTEENQILVHCNENGLEITADSVANSIIDEVRLDLSNKRMLEELDLTAQPFSVKMMTSLRICEVLAGYSLQKQLEVDSVIQDSYSKDYVESKIFISSSDKSIDCFETILEMKSIPDVFDLYNRGLVSLKEILDMRESFQAKNFRMWLSDKNYDHEVVVRELLKPCSSSVKANMVSFIVPTVLGLINPGAGVIASATDSVFLKMLRDNWSPKLFLDSKLSRLLNEKIKHEKLKNSVNRQNGYSMLKSGDDCYCGSGKKYSVCHAKRKS
;
A
#
# COMPACT_ATOMS: atom_id res chain seq x y z
N MET A 1 3.12 14.20 -12.05
CA MET A 1 3.37 12.80 -11.65
C MET A 1 2.53 12.59 -10.41
N SER A 2 1.70 11.56 -10.37
CA SER A 2 0.84 11.32 -9.21
C SER A 2 1.60 10.60 -8.10
N SER A 3 1.37 11.02 -6.87
CA SER A 3 2.06 10.53 -5.69
C SER A 3 1.09 10.17 -4.56
N ILE A 4 1.42 9.14 -3.79
CA ILE A 4 0.56 8.69 -2.69
C ILE A 4 1.38 8.24 -1.49
N LEU A 5 0.96 8.65 -0.30
CA LEU A 5 1.51 8.21 0.98
C LEU A 5 0.64 7.10 1.54
N ILE A 6 1.24 5.98 1.93
CA ILE A 6 0.50 4.89 2.58
C ILE A 6 0.62 5.10 4.09
N ASN A 7 -0.52 5.28 4.77
CA ASN A 7 -0.59 5.50 6.22
C ASN A 7 -1.78 4.74 6.84
N ASN A 8 -1.95 3.48 6.44
CA ASN A 8 -3.03 2.61 6.92
C ASN A 8 -2.52 1.26 7.44
N PHE A 9 -1.22 1.12 7.68
CA PHE A 9 -0.68 -0.10 8.30
C PHE A 9 -1.12 -0.18 9.76
N PRO A 10 -1.65 -1.34 10.19
CA PRO A 10 -2.05 -1.52 11.57
C PRO A 10 -0.84 -1.56 12.49
N LYS A 11 -0.95 -0.96 13.68
CA LYS A 11 0.04 -1.12 14.75
C LYS A 11 -0.52 -2.01 15.85
N MET A 12 0.12 -3.16 16.08
CA MET A 12 -0.28 -4.09 17.13
C MET A 12 -0.11 -3.44 18.51
N THR A 13 -1.06 -3.66 19.41
CA THR A 13 -0.96 -3.16 20.78
C THR A 13 0.31 -3.70 21.46
N GLY A 14 1.17 -2.79 21.91
CA GLY A 14 2.45 -3.10 22.52
C GLY A 14 2.63 -2.43 23.88
N THR A 15 3.62 -2.91 24.63
CA THR A 15 4.07 -2.26 25.86
C THR A 15 5.53 -1.85 25.74
N LEU A 16 5.87 -0.69 26.29
CA LEU A 16 7.23 -0.19 26.36
C LEU A 16 7.83 -0.54 27.71
N VAL A 17 9.04 -1.08 27.73
CA VAL A 17 9.81 -1.34 28.96
C VAL A 17 11.04 -0.45 29.01
N GLN A 18 11.29 0.14 30.18
CA GLN A 18 12.45 1.02 30.36
C GLN A 18 13.74 0.19 30.51
N HIS A 19 14.79 0.55 29.75
CA HIS A 19 16.14 0.01 29.97
C HIS A 19 16.93 0.90 30.93
N ASN A 20 17.40 0.32 32.04
CA ASN A 20 18.33 0.99 32.92
C ASN A 20 19.77 0.74 32.44
N ARG A 21 20.33 1.70 31.70
CA ARG A 21 21.72 1.63 31.19
C ARG A 21 22.76 1.40 32.30
N LYS A 22 22.61 2.03 33.47
CA LYS A 22 23.57 1.89 34.58
C LYS A 22 23.61 0.47 35.15
N ARG A 23 22.47 -0.20 35.18
CA ARG A 23 22.35 -1.57 35.72
C ARG A 23 22.36 -2.64 34.62
N ASN A 24 22.41 -2.21 33.35
CA ASN A 24 22.19 -3.03 32.16
C ASN A 24 21.00 -4.01 32.31
N LYS A 25 19.88 -3.52 32.84
CA LYS A 25 18.68 -4.33 33.12
C LYS A 25 17.45 -3.65 32.57
N TRP A 26 16.59 -4.45 31.97
CA TRP A 26 15.24 -4.06 31.57
C TRP A 26 14.31 -4.05 32.78
N SER A 27 13.38 -3.10 32.82
CA SER A 27 12.28 -3.12 33.79
C SER A 27 11.37 -4.31 33.51
N ASN A 28 10.86 -4.94 34.57
CA ASN A 28 9.85 -5.99 34.47
C ASN A 28 8.42 -5.42 34.39
N THR A 29 8.26 -4.10 34.54
CA THR A 29 6.96 -3.43 34.47
C THR A 29 6.85 -2.59 33.21
N PRO A 30 5.69 -2.62 32.52
CA PRO A 30 5.38 -1.68 31.46
C PRO A 30 5.53 -0.24 31.94
N SER A 31 6.26 0.54 31.16
CA SER A 31 6.45 1.99 31.33
C SER A 31 5.59 2.81 30.37
N GLY A 32 5.03 2.16 29.34
CA GLY A 32 4.08 2.78 28.43
C GLY A 32 3.40 1.79 27.49
N TYR A 33 2.51 2.32 26.64
CA TYR A 33 1.65 1.58 25.72
C TYR A 33 1.68 2.20 24.33
N THR A 34 1.63 1.38 23.28
CA THR A 34 1.65 1.80 21.87
C THR A 34 0.72 0.89 21.03
N GLY A 35 0.49 1.24 19.78
CA GLY A 35 -0.39 0.53 18.84
C GLY A 35 -1.85 0.90 18.97
N PHE A 36 -2.72 0.25 18.19
CA PHE A 36 -4.18 0.43 18.17
C PHE A 36 -5.00 -0.79 17.70
N SER A 37 -4.37 -1.87 17.24
CA SER A 37 -5.06 -3.13 16.89
C SER A 37 -5.16 -4.07 18.10
N ALA A 38 -6.36 -4.57 18.39
CA ALA A 38 -6.68 -5.31 19.62
C ALA A 38 -6.71 -6.84 19.46
N SER A 39 -7.19 -7.37 18.33
CA SER A 39 -7.13 -8.80 18.03
C SER A 39 -6.14 -9.13 16.91
N VAL A 40 -5.62 -10.37 16.94
CA VAL A 40 -4.73 -10.89 15.87
C VAL A 40 -5.46 -10.90 14.52
N ASN A 41 -6.74 -11.27 14.51
CA ASN A 41 -7.54 -11.31 13.30
C ASN A 41 -7.76 -9.91 12.71
N GLU A 42 -8.14 -8.92 13.54
CA GLU A 42 -8.28 -7.53 13.08
C GLU A 42 -6.95 -6.97 12.55
N PHE A 43 -5.83 -7.35 13.19
CA PHE A 43 -4.51 -6.96 12.72
C PHE A 43 -4.20 -7.56 11.34
N ASP A 44 -4.41 -8.86 11.15
CA ASP A 44 -4.16 -9.53 9.87
C ASP A 44 -5.08 -9.00 8.76
N ASP A 45 -6.36 -8.76 9.05
CA ASP A 45 -7.32 -8.19 8.11
C ASP A 45 -6.93 -6.76 7.71
N SER A 46 -6.56 -5.93 8.69
CA SER A 46 -6.08 -4.57 8.45
C SER A 46 -4.78 -4.56 7.64
N ARG A 47 -3.87 -5.51 7.91
CA ARG A 47 -2.62 -5.64 7.15
C ARG A 47 -2.90 -6.05 5.71
N ASN A 48 -3.82 -6.98 5.48
CA ASN A 48 -4.21 -7.39 4.12
C ASN A 48 -4.89 -6.25 3.36
N SER A 49 -5.71 -5.43 4.03
CA SER A 49 -6.31 -4.23 3.46
C SER A 49 -5.25 -3.18 3.08
N ALA A 50 -4.25 -2.96 3.94
CA ALA A 50 -3.11 -2.07 3.64
C ALA A 50 -2.30 -2.56 2.43
N LEU A 51 -1.99 -3.86 2.37
CA LEU A 51 -1.29 -4.45 1.22
C LEU A 51 -2.10 -4.36 -0.08
N ARG A 52 -3.42 -4.60 -0.03
CA ARG A 52 -4.31 -4.42 -1.19
C ARG A 52 -4.26 -2.98 -1.69
N SER A 53 -4.34 -2.01 -0.78
CA SER A 53 -4.23 -0.59 -1.08
C SER A 53 -2.90 -0.23 -1.75
N ILE A 54 -1.79 -0.84 -1.30
CA ILE A 54 -0.48 -0.66 -1.95
C ILE A 54 -0.50 -1.19 -3.38
N PHE A 55 -1.05 -2.39 -3.62
CA PHE A 55 -1.08 -2.96 -4.98
C PHE A 55 -1.91 -2.11 -5.95
N LEU A 56 -3.01 -1.53 -5.48
CA LEU A 56 -3.78 -0.55 -6.26
C LEU A 56 -2.98 0.73 -6.49
N SER A 57 -2.27 1.20 -5.47
CA SER A 57 -1.38 2.37 -5.56
C SER A 57 -0.28 2.17 -6.59
N LEU A 58 0.32 0.99 -6.65
CA LEU A 58 1.32 0.66 -7.66
C LEU A 58 0.76 0.80 -9.09
N LEU A 59 -0.52 0.53 -9.31
CA LEU A 59 -1.15 0.66 -10.62
C LEU A 59 -1.53 2.11 -10.97
N LEU A 60 -1.95 2.89 -9.97
CA LEU A 60 -2.55 4.21 -10.12
C LEU A 60 -1.61 5.39 -9.93
N HIS A 61 -0.52 5.21 -9.19
CA HIS A 61 0.38 6.29 -8.82
C HIS A 61 1.78 6.08 -9.41
N ASP A 62 2.41 7.19 -9.75
CA ASP A 62 3.77 7.19 -10.29
C ASP A 62 4.79 6.93 -9.17
N VAL A 63 4.54 7.46 -7.98
CA VAL A 63 5.38 7.30 -6.78
C VAL A 63 4.53 6.93 -5.56
N VAL A 64 5.00 5.97 -4.77
CA VAL A 64 4.39 5.51 -3.52
C VAL A 64 5.36 5.76 -2.37
N TYR A 65 4.92 6.48 -1.36
CA TYR A 65 5.68 6.82 -0.16
C TYR A 65 5.29 5.85 0.95
N LEU A 66 6.29 5.21 1.55
CA LEU A 66 6.13 4.30 2.67
C LEU A 66 6.96 4.81 3.85
N ARG A 67 6.42 4.80 5.07
CA ARG A 67 7.23 5.04 6.27
C ARG A 67 8.22 3.90 6.45
N HIS A 68 9.34 4.18 7.11
CA HIS A 68 10.41 3.20 7.32
C HIS A 68 9.91 1.87 7.93
N GLU A 69 9.02 1.92 8.93
CA GLU A 69 8.48 0.70 9.55
C GLU A 69 7.65 -0.14 8.56
N ASP A 70 6.75 0.51 7.84
CA ASP A 70 5.89 -0.11 6.83
C ASP A 70 6.72 -0.68 5.67
N TYR A 71 7.80 0.02 5.31
CA TYR A 71 8.75 -0.43 4.30
C TYR A 71 9.45 -1.73 4.69
N LEU A 72 9.85 -1.89 5.96
CA LEU A 72 10.45 -3.13 6.45
C LEU A 72 9.45 -4.30 6.40
N ASP A 73 8.19 -4.06 6.79
CA ASP A 73 7.14 -5.08 6.67
C ASP A 73 6.81 -5.40 5.21
N PHE A 74 6.88 -4.40 4.34
CA PHE A 74 6.71 -4.58 2.90
C PHE A 74 7.82 -5.42 2.27
N ILE A 75 9.09 -5.28 2.72
CA ILE A 75 10.20 -6.16 2.32
C ILE A 75 9.92 -7.61 2.74
N ARG A 76 9.45 -7.82 3.98
CA ARG A 76 9.11 -9.16 4.47
C ARG A 76 8.01 -9.81 3.65
N PHE A 77 7.04 -9.03 3.17
CA PHE A 77 5.94 -9.52 2.35
C PHE A 77 6.36 -9.81 0.89
N LEU A 78 6.96 -8.84 0.20
CA LEU A 78 7.30 -8.98 -1.22
C LEU A 78 8.56 -9.81 -1.48
N GLY A 79 9.48 -9.84 -0.50
CA GLY A 79 10.83 -10.32 -0.69
C GLY A 79 11.77 -9.28 -1.31
N VAL A 80 13.06 -9.44 -1.01
CA VAL A 80 14.14 -8.49 -1.35
C VAL A 80 14.20 -8.18 -2.84
N GLU A 81 14.17 -9.20 -3.71
CA GLU A 81 14.29 -9.04 -5.16
C GLU A 81 13.18 -8.17 -5.76
N ASN A 82 11.95 -8.34 -5.25
CA ASN A 82 10.79 -7.59 -5.71
C ASN A 82 10.86 -6.12 -5.26
N VAL A 83 11.33 -5.86 -4.05
CA VAL A 83 11.53 -4.48 -3.57
C VAL A 83 12.66 -3.79 -4.33
N ILE A 84 13.75 -4.49 -4.67
CA ILE A 84 14.80 -3.95 -5.54
C ILE A 84 14.20 -3.43 -6.85
N LEU A 85 13.35 -4.21 -7.52
CA LEU A 85 12.70 -3.79 -8.77
C LEU A 85 11.88 -2.50 -8.61
N LEU A 86 11.21 -2.32 -7.47
CA LEU A 86 10.40 -1.12 -7.21
C LEU A 86 11.27 0.11 -6.99
N LEU A 87 12.40 -0.05 -6.27
CA LEU A 87 13.33 1.04 -6.01
C LEU A 87 14.13 1.44 -7.24
N GLU A 88 14.59 0.47 -8.05
CA GLU A 88 15.31 0.75 -9.30
C GLU A 88 14.45 1.50 -10.32
N ARG A 89 13.14 1.25 -10.31
CA ARG A 89 12.17 1.97 -11.15
C ARG A 89 11.70 3.29 -10.53
N GLY A 90 12.19 3.65 -9.35
CA GLY A 90 11.83 4.88 -8.63
C GLY A 90 10.36 4.93 -8.21
N ILE A 91 9.70 3.78 -8.06
CA ILE A 91 8.27 3.68 -7.75
C ILE A 91 8.03 3.89 -6.25
N ILE A 92 8.97 3.49 -5.40
CA ILE A 92 8.86 3.64 -3.94
C ILE A 92 9.87 4.67 -3.44
N LYS A 93 9.40 5.53 -2.53
CA LYS A 93 10.23 6.40 -1.70
C LYS A 93 10.03 6.05 -0.22
N ILE A 94 11.13 6.00 0.53
CA ILE A 94 11.10 5.63 1.95
C ILE A 94 11.14 6.88 2.81
N VAL A 95 10.09 7.11 3.59
CA VAL A 95 9.97 8.24 4.50
C VAL A 95 10.56 7.86 5.86
N PHE A 96 11.63 8.53 6.26
CA PHE A 96 12.24 8.41 7.56
C PHE A 96 11.71 9.52 8.47
N ASP A 97 10.64 9.22 9.18
CA ASP A 97 10.13 10.07 10.25
C ASP A 97 10.55 9.50 11.63
N CYS A 98 10.85 10.37 12.58
CA CYS A 98 11.51 9.95 13.82
C CYS A 98 10.57 9.81 15.02
N TYR A 99 9.28 10.08 14.92
CA TYR A 99 8.38 10.06 16.07
C TYR A 99 7.33 8.94 15.99
N ASP A 100 6.92 8.48 17.17
CA ASP A 100 5.75 7.62 17.37
C ASP A 100 5.08 8.02 18.69
N PHE A 101 3.78 7.73 18.82
CA PHE A 101 2.96 8.18 19.93
C PHE A 101 2.76 7.06 20.95
N THR A 102 2.64 7.45 22.21
CA THR A 102 2.54 6.50 23.31
C THR A 102 1.84 7.12 24.51
N TYR A 103 1.26 6.26 25.35
CA TYR A 103 0.90 6.63 26.71
C TYR A 103 1.97 6.14 27.67
N VAL A 104 2.49 7.01 28.52
CA VAL A 104 3.44 6.67 29.59
C VAL A 104 2.88 7.09 30.93
N ASN A 105 3.46 6.57 32.03
CA ASN A 105 3.16 7.11 33.36
C ASN A 105 3.45 8.63 33.39
N SER A 106 2.53 9.41 33.93
CA SER A 106 2.64 10.86 33.98
C SER A 106 3.97 11.32 34.58
N LYS A 107 4.52 12.43 34.05
CA LYS A 107 5.75 13.02 34.60
C LYS A 107 5.53 13.64 35.99
N ASP A 108 4.28 13.95 36.35
CA ASP A 108 3.95 14.41 37.71
C ASP A 108 4.04 13.23 38.69
N ALA A 109 4.94 13.33 39.66
CA ALA A 109 5.17 12.30 40.67
C ALA A 109 3.92 11.93 41.48
N LYS A 110 2.96 12.86 41.66
CA LYS A 110 1.68 12.57 42.33
C LYS A 110 0.74 11.80 41.39
N ALA A 111 0.63 12.23 40.15
CA ALA A 111 -0.18 11.57 39.11
C ALA A 111 0.34 10.15 38.80
N ALA A 112 1.67 9.98 38.70
CA ALA A 112 2.32 8.69 38.50
C ALA A 112 2.06 7.70 39.63
N LYS A 113 2.06 8.17 40.89
CA LYS A 113 1.72 7.34 42.06
C LYS A 113 0.27 6.85 42.03
N LEU A 114 -0.61 7.59 41.37
CA LEU A 114 -2.01 7.22 41.14
C LEU A 114 -2.20 6.38 39.87
N GLY A 115 -1.11 6.04 39.16
CA GLY A 115 -1.18 5.27 37.91
C GLY A 115 -1.76 6.04 36.73
N GLN A 116 -1.78 7.38 36.78
CA GLN A 116 -2.26 8.18 35.65
C GLN A 116 -1.28 8.09 34.47
N LEU A 117 -1.84 7.80 33.30
CA LEU A 117 -1.10 7.80 32.05
C LEU A 117 -1.30 9.13 31.31
N GLU A 118 -0.27 9.54 30.59
CA GLU A 118 -0.25 10.75 29.77
C GLU A 118 0.17 10.41 28.34
N LEU A 119 -0.58 10.95 27.37
CA LEU A 119 -0.23 10.89 25.96
C LEU A 119 1.02 11.74 25.71
N THR A 120 2.04 11.12 25.11
CA THR A 120 3.32 11.72 24.71
C THR A 120 3.77 11.11 23.38
N TYR A 121 4.92 11.54 22.88
CA TYR A 121 5.64 10.88 21.79
C TYR A 121 7.02 10.41 22.28
N PHE A 122 7.63 9.51 21.52
CA PHE A 122 9.04 9.14 21.65
C PHE A 122 9.72 9.22 20.29
N VAL A 123 11.05 9.38 20.34
CA VAL A 123 11.88 9.28 19.15
C VAL A 123 12.20 7.82 18.88
N ARG A 124 11.86 7.34 17.67
CA ARG A 124 12.24 6.02 17.18
C ARG A 124 13.73 6.00 16.89
N LEU A 125 14.46 5.19 17.65
CA LEU A 125 15.88 4.97 17.43
C LEU A 125 16.18 4.00 16.29
N ALA A 126 15.24 3.10 15.95
CA ALA A 126 15.46 2.11 14.90
C ALA A 126 15.73 2.72 13.51
N PRO A 127 14.93 3.69 13.02
CA PRO A 127 15.26 4.39 11.77
C PRO A 127 16.62 5.10 11.83
N LEU A 128 16.94 5.76 12.95
CA LEU A 128 18.25 6.42 13.15
C LEU A 128 19.40 5.43 13.15
N TYR A 129 19.21 4.26 13.74
CA TYR A 129 20.19 3.19 13.76
C TYR A 129 20.45 2.67 12.34
N ASP A 130 19.39 2.47 11.55
CA ASP A 130 19.56 2.09 10.15
C ASP A 130 20.26 3.17 9.32
N LEU A 131 19.95 4.45 9.54
CA LEU A 131 20.68 5.56 8.91
C LEU A 131 22.16 5.57 9.28
N GLN A 132 22.49 5.34 10.55
CA GLN A 132 23.87 5.38 11.05
C GLN A 132 24.69 4.14 10.64
N PHE A 133 24.07 2.97 10.56
CA PHE A 133 24.74 1.68 10.37
C PHE A 133 24.44 1.02 9.02
N GLY A 134 23.93 1.79 8.05
CA GLY A 134 23.77 1.34 6.66
C GLY A 134 22.68 0.28 6.48
N TYR A 135 21.48 0.55 7.01
CA TYR A 135 20.26 -0.25 6.89
C TYR A 135 20.47 -1.70 7.32
N CYS A 136 21.04 -1.87 8.50
CA CYS A 136 21.38 -3.16 9.06
C CYS A 136 20.15 -4.05 9.31
N SER A 137 18.97 -3.47 9.51
CA SER A 137 17.70 -4.18 9.67
C SER A 137 17.25 -4.94 8.41
N ILE A 138 17.81 -4.59 7.25
CA ILE A 138 17.56 -5.29 5.99
C ILE A 138 18.48 -6.51 5.91
N GLU A 139 17.88 -7.69 6.09
CA GLU A 139 18.57 -8.98 6.08
C GLU A 139 18.08 -9.86 4.91
N SER A 140 19.00 -10.60 4.28
CA SER A 140 18.70 -11.57 3.23
C SER A 140 19.73 -12.70 3.20
N ASP A 141 19.30 -13.90 2.83
CA ASP A 141 20.22 -15.01 2.55
C ASP A 141 21.15 -14.70 1.36
N ASN A 142 20.69 -13.87 0.42
CA ASN A 142 21.48 -13.40 -0.72
C ASN A 142 22.21 -12.09 -0.37
N ARG A 143 23.49 -12.17 -0.02
CA ARG A 143 24.32 -11.01 0.34
C ARG A 143 24.41 -9.94 -0.75
N VAL A 144 24.39 -10.33 -2.02
CA VAL A 144 24.47 -9.38 -3.15
C VAL A 144 23.17 -8.58 -3.24
N ALA A 145 22.02 -9.27 -3.18
CA ALA A 145 20.72 -8.62 -3.18
C ALA A 145 20.54 -7.75 -1.92
N GLN A 146 20.99 -8.21 -0.76
CA GLN A 146 20.98 -7.42 0.47
C GLN A 146 21.76 -6.11 0.31
N ALA A 147 23.01 -6.17 -0.16
CA ALA A 147 23.83 -4.97 -0.36
C ALA A 147 23.19 -4.02 -1.38
N ARG A 148 22.62 -4.57 -2.46
CA ARG A 148 21.91 -3.78 -3.48
C ARG A 148 20.66 -3.11 -2.92
N LEU A 149 19.86 -3.81 -2.12
CA LEU A 149 18.66 -3.27 -1.49
C LEU A 149 19.01 -2.14 -0.53
N ARG A 150 20.03 -2.30 0.31
CA ARG A 150 20.50 -1.25 1.23
C ARG A 150 20.94 0.01 0.48
N TYR A 151 21.76 -0.15 -0.56
CA TYR A 151 22.16 0.95 -1.42
C TYR A 151 20.96 1.67 -2.06
N LEU A 152 20.02 0.92 -2.63
CA LEU A 152 18.82 1.51 -3.24
C LEU A 152 17.86 2.15 -2.21
N THR A 153 17.86 1.66 -0.98
CA THR A 153 17.09 2.27 0.13
C THR A 153 17.66 3.65 0.42
N GLU A 154 18.98 3.77 0.52
CA GLU A 154 19.68 5.04 0.71
C GLU A 154 19.38 6.05 -0.40
N GLU A 155 19.41 5.62 -1.66
CA GLU A 155 19.13 6.47 -2.82
C GLU A 155 17.66 6.92 -2.93
N ASN A 156 16.73 6.20 -2.28
CA ASN A 156 15.30 6.47 -2.36
C ASN A 156 14.69 6.96 -1.04
N GLN A 157 15.52 7.22 -0.03
CA GLN A 157 15.06 7.73 1.24
C GLN A 157 14.72 9.22 1.19
N ILE A 158 13.84 9.62 2.09
CA ILE A 158 13.48 11.00 2.36
C ILE A 158 13.56 11.18 3.86
N LEU A 159 14.49 12.02 4.31
CA LEU A 159 14.67 12.33 5.71
C LEU A 159 13.71 13.45 6.07
N VAL A 160 12.78 13.17 6.99
CA VAL A 160 11.85 14.16 7.52
C VAL A 160 12.30 14.50 8.93
N HIS A 161 12.23 15.78 9.31
CA HIS A 161 12.55 16.25 10.66
C HIS A 161 14.01 16.13 11.11
N CYS A 162 14.91 15.78 10.19
CA CYS A 162 16.35 15.86 10.39
C CYS A 162 16.90 17.17 9.83
N ASN A 163 17.94 17.74 10.46
CA ASN A 163 18.72 18.84 9.89
C ASN A 163 19.44 18.42 8.58
N GLU A 164 20.08 19.37 7.88
CA GLU A 164 20.84 19.13 6.63
C GLU A 164 21.92 18.02 6.75
N ASN A 165 22.35 17.72 7.98
CA ASN A 165 23.31 16.66 8.30
C ASN A 165 22.66 15.32 8.70
N GLY A 166 21.32 15.20 8.65
CA GLY A 166 20.58 13.96 8.89
C GLY A 166 20.55 13.46 10.34
N LEU A 167 21.13 14.20 11.30
CA LEU A 167 21.49 13.66 12.62
C LEU A 167 20.89 14.42 13.82
N GLU A 168 20.37 15.64 13.65
CA GLU A 168 19.65 16.35 14.72
C GLU A 168 18.16 16.45 14.38
N ILE A 169 17.33 16.00 15.31
CA ILE A 169 15.87 16.06 15.21
C ILE A 169 15.43 17.48 15.56
N THR A 170 14.80 18.16 14.61
CA THR A 170 14.43 19.58 14.73
C THR A 170 12.94 19.81 15.05
N ALA A 171 12.14 18.75 15.19
CA ALA A 171 10.68 18.81 15.05
C ALA A 171 9.86 18.47 16.30
N ASP A 172 10.29 18.92 17.48
CA ASP A 172 9.47 18.82 18.69
C ASP A 172 8.11 19.53 18.52
N SER A 173 8.00 20.53 17.65
CA SER A 173 6.76 21.31 17.47
C SER A 173 5.61 20.52 16.82
N VAL A 174 5.88 19.65 15.86
CA VAL A 174 4.84 18.92 15.11
C VAL A 174 4.19 17.86 15.99
N ALA A 175 5.01 17.02 16.64
CA ALA A 175 4.50 15.98 17.53
C ALA A 175 3.72 16.57 18.71
N ASN A 176 4.20 17.67 19.29
CA ASN A 176 3.46 18.39 20.34
C ASN A 176 2.13 18.96 19.82
N SER A 177 2.11 19.54 18.62
CA SER A 177 0.87 20.08 18.01
C SER A 177 -0.18 18.98 17.80
N ILE A 178 0.25 17.79 17.35
CA ILE A 178 -0.65 16.63 17.20
C ILE A 178 -1.22 16.21 18.56
N ILE A 179 -0.37 16.12 19.59
CA ILE A 179 -0.81 15.74 20.95
C ILE A 179 -1.80 16.75 21.52
N ASP A 180 -1.54 18.03 21.33
CA ASP A 180 -2.43 19.09 21.81
C ASP A 180 -3.79 19.05 21.10
N GLU A 181 -3.80 18.82 19.78
CA GLU A 181 -5.04 18.64 19.01
C GLU A 181 -5.84 17.43 19.51
N VAL A 182 -5.19 16.27 19.73
CA VAL A 182 -5.86 15.07 20.27
C VAL A 182 -6.40 15.33 21.68
N ARG A 183 -5.67 16.06 22.53
CA ARG A 183 -6.13 16.41 23.88
C ARG A 183 -7.36 17.32 23.84
N LEU A 184 -7.41 18.26 22.90
CA LEU A 184 -8.58 19.12 22.67
C LEU A 184 -9.79 18.28 22.23
N ASP A 185 -9.60 17.32 21.32
CA ASP A 185 -10.68 16.42 20.87
C ASP A 185 -11.24 15.56 22.00
N LEU A 186 -10.37 14.94 22.78
CA LEU A 186 -10.76 14.08 23.90
C LEU A 186 -11.42 14.86 25.05
N SER A 187 -11.24 16.19 25.08
CA SER A 187 -11.91 17.09 26.02
C SER A 187 -13.27 17.59 25.49
N ASN A 188 -13.54 17.41 24.20
CA ASN A 188 -14.76 17.86 23.55
C ASN A 188 -15.85 16.77 23.63
N LYS A 189 -16.93 17.05 24.36
CA LYS A 189 -18.05 16.10 24.52
C LYS A 189 -18.65 15.64 23.20
N ARG A 190 -18.78 16.54 22.22
CA ARG A 190 -19.34 16.22 20.91
C ARG A 190 -18.47 15.21 20.16
N MET A 191 -17.14 15.42 20.17
CA MET A 191 -16.19 14.49 19.57
C MET A 191 -16.22 13.13 20.26
N LEU A 192 -16.34 13.11 21.59
CA LEU A 192 -16.48 11.86 22.35
C LEU A 192 -17.78 11.10 22.02
N GLU A 193 -18.86 11.80 21.69
CA GLU A 193 -20.11 11.19 21.24
C GLU A 193 -20.02 10.68 19.81
N GLU A 194 -19.45 11.47 18.89
CA GLU A 194 -19.27 11.10 17.47
C GLU A 194 -18.32 9.89 17.31
N LEU A 195 -17.29 9.77 18.17
CA LEU A 195 -16.36 8.64 18.19
C LEU A 195 -16.81 7.46 19.07
N ASP A 196 -18.03 7.51 19.63
CA ASP A 196 -18.57 6.51 20.56
C ASP A 196 -17.64 6.20 21.75
N LEU A 197 -17.01 7.24 22.31
CA LEU A 197 -16.04 7.12 23.40
C LEU A 197 -16.61 7.45 24.78
N THR A 198 -17.79 8.06 24.89
CA THR A 198 -18.31 8.59 26.18
C THR A 198 -18.27 7.56 27.33
N ALA A 199 -18.81 6.36 27.10
CA ALA A 199 -18.89 5.27 28.08
C ALA A 199 -17.79 4.20 27.96
N GLN A 200 -16.85 4.36 27.02
CA GLN A 200 -15.83 3.35 26.74
C GLN A 200 -14.77 3.28 27.86
N PRO A 201 -14.18 2.09 28.09
CA PRO A 201 -13.10 1.93 29.06
C PRO A 201 -11.88 2.76 28.63
N PHE A 202 -11.06 3.13 29.63
CA PHE A 202 -9.87 3.94 29.40
C PHE A 202 -8.92 3.34 28.35
N SER A 203 -8.79 2.01 28.31
CA SER A 203 -7.98 1.32 27.30
C SER A 203 -8.44 1.63 25.88
N VAL A 204 -9.75 1.59 25.62
CA VAL A 204 -10.29 1.91 24.29
C VAL A 204 -10.02 3.37 23.95
N LYS A 205 -10.29 4.30 24.87
CA LYS A 205 -9.97 5.74 24.68
C LYS A 205 -8.49 5.95 24.35
N MET A 206 -7.60 5.23 25.03
CA MET A 206 -6.16 5.27 24.81
C MET A 206 -5.80 4.78 23.40
N MET A 207 -6.26 3.60 22.98
CA MET A 207 -6.00 3.07 21.64
C MET A 207 -6.54 4.00 20.54
N THR A 208 -7.74 4.53 20.74
CA THR A 208 -8.37 5.48 19.82
C THR A 208 -7.55 6.77 19.71
N SER A 209 -7.06 7.30 20.83
CA SER A 209 -6.18 8.49 20.83
C SER A 209 -4.90 8.25 20.03
N LEU A 210 -4.27 7.07 20.20
CA LEU A 210 -3.06 6.72 19.47
C LEU A 210 -3.33 6.60 17.96
N ARG A 211 -4.47 6.03 17.58
CA ARG A 211 -4.91 5.97 16.19
C ARG A 211 -5.13 7.37 15.61
N ILE A 212 -5.77 8.29 16.34
CA ILE A 212 -5.93 9.69 15.91
C ILE A 212 -4.57 10.37 15.71
N CYS A 213 -3.60 10.13 16.59
CA CYS A 213 -2.25 10.68 16.41
C CYS A 213 -1.60 10.19 15.10
N GLU A 214 -1.76 8.91 14.75
CA GLU A 214 -1.26 8.34 13.48
C GLU A 214 -1.97 8.93 12.26
N VAL A 215 -3.27 9.20 12.36
CA VAL A 215 -4.04 9.90 11.32
C VAL A 215 -3.48 11.29 11.06
N LEU A 216 -3.33 12.09 12.12
CA LEU A 216 -2.82 13.45 12.03
C LEU A 216 -1.36 13.48 11.57
N ALA A 217 -0.55 12.50 11.99
CA ALA A 217 0.82 12.32 11.50
C ALA A 217 0.85 12.06 9.99
N GLY A 218 -0.05 11.21 9.47
CA GLY A 218 -0.18 10.96 8.03
C GLY A 218 -0.48 12.23 7.23
N TYR A 219 -1.44 13.04 7.66
CA TYR A 219 -1.75 14.32 6.99
C TYR A 219 -0.62 15.35 7.12
N SER A 220 0.06 15.39 8.26
CA SER A 220 1.24 16.22 8.45
C SER A 220 2.35 15.84 7.47
N LEU A 221 2.62 14.54 7.31
CA LEU A 221 3.59 14.02 6.35
C LEU A 221 3.17 14.31 4.90
N GLN A 222 1.90 14.09 4.55
CA GLN A 222 1.38 14.42 3.22
C GLN A 222 1.68 15.88 2.86
N LYS A 223 1.38 16.80 3.78
CA LYS A 223 1.62 18.24 3.58
C LYS A 223 3.11 18.57 3.44
N GLN A 224 3.95 17.98 4.29
CA GLN A 224 5.40 18.25 4.30
C GLN A 224 6.11 17.70 3.06
N LEU A 225 5.64 16.56 2.56
CA LEU A 225 6.22 15.88 1.39
C LEU A 225 5.58 16.35 0.07
N GLU A 226 4.59 17.24 0.13
CA GLU A 226 3.81 17.70 -1.03
C GLU A 226 3.19 16.55 -1.85
N VAL A 227 2.71 15.52 -1.14
CA VAL A 227 2.14 14.32 -1.76
C VAL A 227 0.66 14.52 -2.08
N ASP A 228 0.23 14.08 -3.27
CA ASP A 228 -1.12 14.36 -3.78
C ASP A 228 -2.24 13.74 -2.94
N SER A 229 -2.02 12.53 -2.39
CA SER A 229 -3.01 11.80 -1.57
C SER A 229 -2.38 10.97 -0.45
N VAL A 230 -3.14 10.64 0.59
CA VAL A 230 -2.69 9.81 1.72
C VAL A 230 -3.70 8.72 2.03
N ILE A 231 -3.32 7.46 1.84
CA ILE A 231 -4.18 6.33 2.17
C ILE A 231 -4.32 6.19 3.66
N GLN A 232 -5.56 6.19 4.12
CA GLN A 232 -5.90 5.91 5.51
C GLN A 232 -7.01 4.85 5.62
N ASP A 233 -7.13 4.26 6.81
CA ASP A 233 -8.17 3.28 7.09
C ASP A 233 -9.57 3.93 7.24
N SER A 234 -10.62 3.11 7.30
CA SER A 234 -12.01 3.60 7.38
C SER A 234 -12.27 4.50 8.59
N TYR A 235 -11.73 4.15 9.76
CA TYR A 235 -11.86 4.97 10.97
C TYR A 235 -11.25 6.36 10.79
N SER A 236 -10.11 6.43 10.10
CA SER A 236 -9.43 7.69 9.83
C SER A 236 -10.30 8.60 8.95
N LYS A 237 -10.99 8.01 7.96
CA LYS A 237 -11.96 8.71 7.12
C LYS A 237 -13.11 9.25 7.96
N ASP A 238 -13.72 8.41 8.80
CA ASP A 238 -14.81 8.81 9.70
C ASP A 238 -14.39 9.94 10.64
N TYR A 239 -13.18 9.87 11.21
CA TYR A 239 -12.62 10.91 12.07
C TYR A 239 -12.45 12.23 11.32
N VAL A 240 -11.89 12.22 10.11
CA VAL A 240 -11.65 13.45 9.35
C VAL A 240 -12.96 14.07 8.87
N GLU A 241 -13.92 13.26 8.43
CA GLU A 241 -15.26 13.71 8.05
C GLU A 241 -16.03 14.33 9.23
N SER A 242 -15.80 13.85 10.46
CA SER A 242 -16.37 14.45 11.67
C SER A 242 -15.85 15.87 11.94
N LYS A 243 -14.60 16.15 11.54
CA LYS A 243 -13.93 17.46 11.77
C LYS A 243 -14.08 18.44 10.62
N ILE A 244 -14.04 17.97 9.39
CA ILE A 244 -13.96 18.80 8.19
C ILE A 244 -15.17 18.46 7.32
N PHE A 245 -16.05 19.44 7.10
CA PHE A 245 -17.26 19.31 6.25
C PHE A 245 -16.95 19.18 4.74
N ILE A 246 -15.70 18.83 4.40
CA ILE A 246 -15.18 18.72 3.02
C ILE A 246 -14.63 17.31 2.88
N SER A 247 -15.16 16.53 1.93
CA SER A 247 -14.74 15.16 1.64
C SER A 247 -13.25 15.12 1.25
N SER A 248 -12.36 14.86 2.20
CA SER A 248 -10.95 14.59 1.95
C SER A 248 -10.69 13.08 1.93
N SER A 249 -11.51 12.34 1.19
CA SER A 249 -11.26 10.92 0.97
C SER A 249 -10.14 10.73 -0.05
N ASP A 250 -9.49 9.57 0.01
CA ASP A 250 -8.66 9.01 -1.06
C ASP A 250 -9.50 8.70 -2.30
N LYS A 251 -10.01 9.76 -2.94
CA LYS A 251 -10.87 9.66 -4.12
C LYS A 251 -10.24 8.78 -5.19
N SER A 252 -8.91 8.69 -5.25
CA SER A 252 -8.20 7.89 -6.25
C SER A 252 -8.35 6.38 -6.08
N ILE A 253 -8.10 5.85 -4.88
CA ILE A 253 -8.11 4.41 -4.62
C ILE A 253 -9.55 3.91 -4.52
N ASP A 254 -10.41 4.60 -3.74
CA ASP A 254 -11.81 4.21 -3.57
C ASP A 254 -12.58 4.23 -4.90
N CYS A 255 -12.36 5.26 -5.72
CA CYS A 255 -12.96 5.33 -7.06
C CYS A 255 -12.45 4.18 -7.93
N PHE A 256 -11.17 3.82 -7.84
CA PHE A 256 -10.62 2.74 -8.65
C PHE A 256 -11.12 1.37 -8.21
N GLU A 257 -11.18 1.09 -6.90
CA GLU A 257 -11.79 -0.13 -6.35
C GLU A 257 -13.21 -0.29 -6.88
N THR A 258 -14.02 0.77 -6.79
CA THR A 258 -15.40 0.76 -7.31
C THR A 258 -15.44 0.45 -8.82
N ILE A 259 -14.54 1.02 -9.61
CA ILE A 259 -14.45 0.71 -11.06
C ILE A 259 -14.08 -0.75 -11.31
N LEU A 260 -13.14 -1.31 -10.55
CA LEU A 260 -12.73 -2.71 -10.67
C LEU A 260 -13.91 -3.63 -10.33
N GLU A 261 -14.64 -3.35 -9.26
CA GLU A 261 -15.84 -4.09 -8.85
C GLU A 261 -16.93 -4.03 -9.92
N MET A 262 -17.28 -2.83 -10.39
CA MET A 262 -18.28 -2.62 -11.44
C MET A 262 -17.96 -3.39 -12.72
N LYS A 263 -16.67 -3.52 -13.05
CA LYS A 263 -16.21 -4.28 -14.22
C LYS A 263 -15.89 -5.75 -13.93
N SER A 264 -16.10 -6.19 -12.70
CA SER A 264 -15.75 -7.55 -12.24
C SER A 264 -14.29 -7.91 -12.56
N ILE A 265 -13.38 -6.94 -12.43
CA ILE A 265 -11.95 -7.13 -12.62
C ILE A 265 -11.40 -7.78 -11.34
N PRO A 266 -10.68 -8.91 -11.44
CA PRO A 266 -10.13 -9.58 -10.27
C PRO A 266 -9.13 -8.72 -9.49
N ASP A 267 -9.10 -8.90 -8.17
CA ASP A 267 -8.14 -8.24 -7.30
C ASP A 267 -6.69 -8.69 -7.59
N VAL A 268 -5.81 -7.72 -7.86
CA VAL A 268 -4.41 -7.96 -8.26
C VAL A 268 -3.58 -8.47 -7.08
N PHE A 269 -3.82 -7.98 -5.86
CA PHE A 269 -3.15 -8.46 -4.65
C PHE A 269 -3.48 -9.93 -4.39
N ASP A 270 -4.76 -10.33 -4.50
CA ASP A 270 -5.17 -11.72 -4.31
C ASP A 270 -4.55 -12.64 -5.37
N LEU A 271 -4.40 -12.18 -6.61
CA LEU A 271 -3.75 -12.95 -7.68
C LEU A 271 -2.23 -13.07 -7.46
N TYR A 272 -1.58 -12.01 -6.98
CA TYR A 272 -0.18 -12.03 -6.60
C TYR A 272 0.07 -12.98 -5.43
N ASN A 273 -0.74 -12.89 -4.37
CA ASN A 273 -0.61 -13.72 -3.17
C ASN A 273 -0.80 -15.22 -3.48
N ARG A 274 -1.61 -15.55 -4.50
CA ARG A 274 -1.77 -16.91 -5.02
C ARG A 274 -0.66 -17.37 -5.98
N GLY A 275 0.30 -16.51 -6.29
CA GLY A 275 1.39 -16.79 -7.25
C GLY A 275 0.93 -16.86 -8.71
N LEU A 276 -0.25 -16.33 -9.04
CA LEU A 276 -0.81 -16.37 -10.41
C LEU A 276 -0.27 -15.25 -11.29
N VAL A 277 0.14 -14.14 -10.68
CA VAL A 277 0.75 -12.98 -11.32
C VAL A 277 2.00 -12.60 -10.54
N SER A 278 3.11 -12.37 -11.22
CA SER A 278 4.35 -11.90 -10.61
C SER A 278 4.38 -10.36 -10.51
N LEU A 279 5.18 -9.81 -9.59
CA LEU A 279 5.35 -8.36 -9.48
C LEU A 279 5.88 -7.77 -10.79
N LYS A 280 6.82 -8.44 -11.46
CA LYS A 280 7.32 -8.00 -12.78
C LYS A 280 6.20 -7.81 -13.80
N GLU A 281 5.26 -8.75 -13.88
CA GLU A 281 4.11 -8.64 -14.79
C GLU A 281 3.19 -7.47 -14.42
N ILE A 282 3.00 -7.20 -13.12
CA ILE A 282 2.25 -6.05 -12.63
C ILE A 282 2.93 -4.75 -13.07
N LEU A 283 4.25 -4.66 -12.93
CA LEU A 283 5.03 -3.46 -13.28
C LEU A 283 5.10 -3.26 -14.80
N ASP A 284 5.27 -4.32 -15.59
CA ASP A 284 5.25 -4.25 -17.05
C ASP A 284 3.87 -3.81 -17.57
N MET A 285 2.80 -4.23 -16.89
CA MET A 285 1.44 -3.73 -17.18
C MET A 285 1.29 -2.26 -16.80
N ARG A 286 1.75 -1.86 -15.61
CA ARG A 286 1.75 -0.47 -15.12
C ARG A 286 2.50 0.48 -16.06
N GLU A 287 3.58 0.02 -16.68
CA GLU A 287 4.42 0.81 -17.58
C GLU A 287 3.92 0.85 -19.01
N SER A 288 2.91 0.03 -19.34
CA SER A 288 2.29 0.06 -20.64
C SER A 288 1.72 1.44 -20.97
N PHE A 289 1.76 1.79 -22.25
CA PHE A 289 1.22 3.05 -22.75
C PHE A 289 -0.25 3.27 -22.33
N GLN A 290 -1.06 2.19 -22.35
CA GLN A 290 -2.46 2.25 -21.93
C GLN A 290 -2.61 2.60 -20.43
N ALA A 291 -1.76 2.04 -19.57
CA ALA A 291 -1.78 2.32 -18.15
C ALA A 291 -1.34 3.75 -17.83
N LYS A 292 -0.28 4.25 -18.48
CA LYS A 292 0.17 5.64 -18.34
C LYS A 292 -0.93 6.64 -18.72
N ASN A 293 -1.56 6.45 -19.87
CA ASN A 293 -2.68 7.30 -20.28
C ASN A 293 -3.88 7.18 -19.36
N PHE A 294 -4.14 5.99 -18.81
CA PHE A 294 -5.21 5.81 -17.84
C PHE A 294 -4.97 6.59 -16.56
N ARG A 295 -3.75 6.55 -15.99
CA ARG A 295 -3.39 7.36 -14.83
C ARG A 295 -3.55 8.86 -15.11
N MET A 296 -3.05 9.33 -16.25
CA MET A 296 -3.20 10.74 -16.66
C MET A 296 -4.66 11.15 -16.82
N TRP A 297 -5.47 10.33 -17.51
CA TRP A 297 -6.90 10.59 -17.69
C TRP A 297 -7.65 10.61 -16.36
N LEU A 298 -7.35 9.67 -15.46
CA LEU A 298 -8.04 9.59 -14.16
C LEU A 298 -7.68 10.79 -13.27
N SER A 299 -6.40 11.19 -13.29
CA SER A 299 -5.91 12.40 -12.62
C SER A 299 -6.54 13.68 -13.19
N ASP A 300 -6.68 13.81 -14.52
CA ASP A 300 -7.37 14.91 -15.20
C ASP A 300 -8.85 15.07 -14.76
N LYS A 301 -9.46 14.01 -14.23
CA LYS A 301 -10.85 14.03 -13.71
C LYS A 301 -10.92 14.27 -12.21
N ASN A 302 -9.80 14.57 -11.56
CA ASN A 302 -9.69 14.73 -10.10
C ASN A 302 -10.28 13.55 -9.33
N TYR A 303 -10.26 12.34 -9.93
CA TYR A 303 -10.83 11.13 -9.37
C TYR A 303 -12.32 11.26 -8.97
N ASP A 304 -13.08 12.13 -9.65
CA ASP A 304 -14.51 12.29 -9.42
C ASP A 304 -15.28 11.06 -9.90
N HIS A 305 -15.83 10.31 -8.95
CA HIS A 305 -16.53 9.06 -9.21
C HIS A 305 -17.68 9.19 -10.23
N GLU A 306 -18.52 10.22 -10.10
CA GLU A 306 -19.66 10.39 -11.00
C GLU A 306 -19.21 10.70 -12.43
N VAL A 307 -18.20 11.57 -12.57
CA VAL A 307 -17.62 11.93 -13.87
C VAL A 307 -16.94 10.72 -14.51
N VAL A 308 -16.15 9.98 -13.73
CA VAL A 308 -15.41 8.80 -14.18
C VAL A 308 -16.34 7.68 -14.62
N VAL A 309 -17.35 7.33 -13.80
CA VAL A 309 -18.35 6.32 -14.16
C VAL A 309 -19.13 6.74 -15.40
N ARG A 310 -19.57 8.00 -15.48
CA ARG A 310 -20.29 8.52 -16.66
C ARG A 310 -19.47 8.38 -17.94
N GLU A 311 -18.17 8.68 -17.90
CA GLU A 311 -17.29 8.52 -19.06
C GLU A 311 -17.03 7.04 -19.41
N LEU A 312 -16.94 6.16 -18.41
CA LEU A 312 -16.84 4.72 -18.61
C LEU A 312 -18.14 4.10 -19.17
N LEU A 313 -19.30 4.72 -18.96
CA LEU A 313 -20.56 4.24 -19.52
C LEU A 313 -20.81 4.72 -20.96
N LYS A 314 -20.09 5.73 -21.45
CA LYS A 314 -20.24 6.21 -22.84
C LYS A 314 -19.96 5.06 -23.84
N PRO A 315 -20.84 4.84 -24.84
CA PRO A 315 -20.59 3.85 -25.88
C PRO A 315 -19.31 4.21 -26.64
N CYS A 316 -18.41 3.24 -26.80
CA CYS A 316 -17.21 3.46 -27.61
C CYS A 316 -17.63 3.62 -29.07
N SER A 317 -17.50 4.82 -29.65
CA SER A 317 -17.51 4.98 -31.10
C SER A 317 -16.18 4.44 -31.64
N SER A 318 -16.10 3.12 -31.83
CA SER A 318 -14.88 2.46 -32.25
C SER A 318 -14.59 2.73 -33.74
N SER A 319 -13.78 3.75 -34.03
CA SER A 319 -12.96 3.80 -35.24
C SER A 319 -11.46 3.67 -34.92
N VAL A 320 -11.12 3.00 -33.80
CA VAL A 320 -9.74 2.77 -33.38
C VAL A 320 -9.13 1.66 -34.24
N LYS A 321 -8.45 2.04 -35.33
CA LYS A 321 -7.62 1.12 -36.10
C LYS A 321 -6.40 0.74 -35.26
N ALA A 322 -6.32 -0.52 -34.84
CA ALA A 322 -5.17 -1.11 -34.16
C ALA A 322 -3.81 -0.86 -34.87
N ASN A 323 -3.85 -0.55 -36.17
CA ASN A 323 -2.69 -0.21 -37.00
C ASN A 323 -1.96 1.08 -36.58
N MET A 324 -2.60 1.99 -35.83
CA MET A 324 -1.93 3.24 -35.42
C MET A 324 -0.86 2.98 -34.35
N VAL A 325 -1.06 2.01 -33.46
CA VAL A 325 -0.08 1.60 -32.42
C VAL A 325 1.16 0.96 -33.06
N SER A 326 1.00 0.23 -34.16
CA SER A 326 2.10 -0.43 -34.88
C SER A 326 3.07 0.54 -35.56
N PHE A 327 2.63 1.75 -35.90
CA PHE A 327 3.48 2.79 -36.52
C PHE A 327 4.22 3.67 -35.50
N ILE A 328 3.74 3.69 -34.27
CA ILE A 328 4.25 4.58 -33.21
C ILE A 328 5.50 4.00 -32.54
N VAL A 329 5.50 2.70 -32.26
CA VAL A 329 6.61 2.01 -31.57
C VAL A 329 7.94 2.09 -32.34
N PRO A 330 7.98 1.94 -33.69
CA PRO A 330 9.23 2.09 -34.44
C PRO A 330 9.74 3.53 -34.50
N THR A 331 8.83 4.51 -34.49
CA THR A 331 9.19 5.94 -34.66
C THR A 331 9.84 6.52 -33.40
N VAL A 332 9.44 6.08 -32.21
CA VAL A 332 10.06 6.48 -30.93
C VAL A 332 11.41 5.81 -30.71
N LEU A 333 11.58 4.55 -31.14
CA LEU A 333 12.87 3.85 -31.04
C LEU A 333 13.90 4.36 -32.06
N GLY A 334 13.48 4.86 -33.21
CA GLY A 334 14.36 5.48 -34.20
C GLY A 334 14.92 6.86 -33.80
N LEU A 335 14.36 7.50 -32.77
CA LEU A 335 14.79 8.81 -32.26
C LEU A 335 15.85 8.72 -31.14
N ILE A 336 16.21 7.51 -30.71
CA ILE A 336 17.19 7.23 -29.66
C ILE A 336 18.33 6.40 -30.32
N ASN A 337 19.04 6.88 -31.34
CA ASN A 337 20.35 7.58 -31.31
C ASN A 337 21.05 7.36 -32.70
N PRO A 338 22.12 8.07 -33.15
CA PRO A 338 22.80 9.28 -32.62
C PRO A 338 23.11 10.34 -33.70
N GLY A 339 22.71 11.61 -33.50
CA GLY A 339 23.24 12.67 -34.37
C GLY A 339 22.69 14.08 -34.21
N ALA A 340 21.48 14.26 -33.67
CA ALA A 340 20.93 15.61 -33.52
C ALA A 340 20.17 15.74 -32.21
N GLY A 341 20.71 16.56 -31.32
CA GLY A 341 20.02 16.99 -30.11
C GLY A 341 18.82 17.88 -30.44
N VAL A 342 17.88 17.88 -29.49
CA VAL A 342 16.79 18.86 -29.31
C VAL A 342 15.60 18.72 -30.27
N ILE A 343 14.75 17.69 -30.10
CA ILE A 343 13.28 17.77 -30.37
C ILE A 343 12.50 16.75 -29.50
N ALA A 344 12.59 16.80 -28.17
CA ALA A 344 11.76 15.94 -27.30
C ALA A 344 10.42 16.59 -26.89
N SER A 345 10.40 17.91 -26.74
CA SER A 345 9.27 18.65 -26.15
C SER A 345 8.12 18.97 -27.13
N ALA A 346 8.42 19.15 -28.42
CA ALA A 346 7.40 19.46 -29.42
C ALA A 346 6.62 18.21 -29.90
N THR A 347 7.29 17.05 -29.97
CA THR A 347 6.68 15.78 -30.39
C THR A 347 5.74 15.21 -29.33
N ASP A 348 6.04 15.37 -28.04
CA ASP A 348 5.19 14.89 -26.95
C ASP A 348 3.81 15.56 -26.96
N SER A 349 3.75 16.88 -27.11
CA SER A 349 2.47 17.62 -27.05
C SER A 349 1.51 17.30 -28.21
N VAL A 350 2.04 17.13 -29.43
CA VAL A 350 1.22 16.82 -30.62
C VAL A 350 0.77 15.36 -30.61
N PHE A 351 1.64 14.45 -30.17
CA PHE A 351 1.36 13.04 -30.05
C PHE A 351 0.35 12.74 -28.94
N LEU A 352 0.53 13.35 -27.76
CA LEU A 352 -0.44 13.27 -26.66
C LEU A 352 -1.80 13.79 -27.07
N LYS A 353 -1.86 14.88 -27.85
CA LYS A 353 -3.12 15.46 -28.36
C LYS A 353 -3.82 14.52 -29.36
N MET A 354 -3.10 14.01 -30.36
CA MET A 354 -3.67 13.09 -31.37
C MET A 354 -4.16 11.75 -30.77
N LEU A 355 -3.51 11.26 -29.72
CA LEU A 355 -3.92 10.03 -29.03
C LEU A 355 -5.01 10.27 -28.01
N ARG A 356 -5.00 11.40 -27.29
CA ARG A 356 -6.08 11.80 -26.38
C ARG A 356 -7.43 11.91 -27.11
N ASP A 357 -7.42 12.35 -28.36
CA ASP A 357 -8.63 12.49 -29.17
C ASP A 357 -9.24 11.15 -29.64
N ASN A 358 -8.50 10.03 -29.56
CA ASN A 358 -8.95 8.70 -30.02
C ASN A 358 -8.73 7.56 -29.00
N TRP A 359 -8.29 7.85 -27.79
CA TRP A 359 -8.03 6.87 -26.73
C TRP A 359 -9.21 6.76 -25.77
N SER A 360 -9.45 5.56 -25.23
CA SER A 360 -10.52 5.30 -24.26
C SER A 360 -9.96 4.61 -23.01
N PRO A 361 -10.39 5.00 -21.80
CA PRO A 361 -10.00 4.34 -20.55
C PRO A 361 -10.39 2.86 -20.50
N LYS A 362 -11.39 2.44 -21.30
CA LYS A 362 -11.76 1.03 -21.49
C LYS A 362 -10.62 0.18 -22.06
N LEU A 363 -9.69 0.77 -22.82
CA LEU A 363 -8.56 0.04 -23.38
C LEU A 363 -7.65 -0.50 -22.29
N PHE A 364 -7.35 0.28 -21.26
CA PHE A 364 -6.54 -0.22 -20.14
C PHE A 364 -7.32 -1.28 -19.34
N LEU A 365 -8.53 -0.93 -18.89
CA LEU A 365 -9.34 -1.77 -18.02
C LEU A 365 -9.74 -3.10 -18.67
N ASP A 366 -10.30 -3.07 -19.87
CA ASP A 366 -10.90 -4.25 -20.50
C ASP A 366 -9.87 -5.03 -21.33
N SER A 367 -9.07 -4.33 -22.14
CA SER A 367 -8.19 -4.98 -23.12
C SER A 367 -6.82 -5.37 -22.57
N LYS A 368 -6.36 -4.74 -21.48
CA LYS A 368 -5.05 -5.03 -20.88
C LYS A 368 -5.19 -5.69 -19.51
N LEU A 369 -5.77 -4.99 -18.54
CA LEU A 369 -5.88 -5.44 -17.15
C LEU A 369 -6.79 -6.68 -17.05
N SER A 370 -8.07 -6.55 -17.37
CA SER A 370 -9.04 -7.65 -17.27
C SER A 370 -8.61 -8.88 -18.08
N ARG A 371 -8.16 -8.69 -19.33
CA ARG A 371 -7.68 -9.81 -20.17
C ARG A 371 -6.51 -10.54 -19.54
N LEU A 372 -5.46 -9.84 -19.10
CA LEU A 372 -4.27 -10.48 -18.51
C LEU A 372 -4.63 -11.29 -17.26
N LEU A 373 -5.39 -10.68 -16.34
CA LEU A 373 -5.78 -11.35 -15.09
C LEU A 373 -6.67 -12.57 -15.35
N ASN A 374 -7.66 -12.45 -16.24
CA ASN A 374 -8.57 -13.54 -16.58
C ASN A 374 -7.87 -14.68 -17.33
N GLU A 375 -6.91 -14.38 -18.21
CA GLU A 375 -6.09 -15.41 -18.88
C GLU A 375 -5.27 -16.21 -17.87
N LYS A 376 -4.67 -15.56 -16.87
CA LYS A 376 -3.92 -16.23 -15.80
C LYS A 376 -4.82 -17.14 -14.96
N ILE A 377 -5.99 -16.65 -14.55
CA ILE A 377 -6.97 -17.46 -13.82
C ILE A 377 -7.42 -18.67 -14.66
N LYS A 378 -7.69 -18.46 -15.95
CA LYS A 378 -8.11 -19.55 -16.85
C LYS A 378 -7.02 -20.59 -17.03
N HIS A 379 -5.77 -20.15 -17.23
CA HIS A 379 -4.61 -21.04 -17.36
C HIS A 379 -4.41 -21.88 -16.09
N GLU A 380 -4.57 -21.29 -14.91
CA GLU A 380 -4.46 -22.02 -13.64
C GLU A 380 -5.61 -23.03 -13.46
N LYS A 381 -6.85 -22.65 -13.77
CA LYS A 381 -7.99 -23.60 -13.76
C LYS A 381 -7.75 -24.77 -14.70
N LEU A 382 -7.21 -24.51 -15.90
CA LEU A 382 -6.81 -25.54 -16.86
C LEU A 382 -5.71 -26.44 -16.29
N LYS A 383 -4.63 -25.88 -15.78
CA LYS A 383 -3.52 -26.64 -15.16
C LYS A 383 -4.02 -27.52 -14.01
N ASN A 384 -4.88 -26.99 -13.15
CA ASN A 384 -5.47 -27.76 -12.06
C ASN A 384 -6.43 -28.84 -12.56
N SER A 385 -7.19 -28.60 -13.63
CA SER A 385 -8.03 -29.62 -14.25
C SER A 385 -7.19 -30.75 -14.88
N VAL A 386 -6.09 -30.42 -15.54
CA VAL A 386 -5.14 -31.37 -16.13
C VAL A 386 -4.42 -32.15 -15.03
N ASN A 387 -3.96 -31.50 -13.96
CA ASN A 387 -3.34 -32.17 -12.83
C ASN A 387 -4.31 -33.11 -12.10
N ARG A 388 -5.59 -32.71 -11.95
CA ARG A 388 -6.65 -33.59 -11.44
C ARG A 388 -6.86 -34.78 -12.37
N GLN A 389 -7.00 -34.56 -13.68
CA GLN A 389 -7.13 -35.62 -14.69
C GLN A 389 -5.93 -36.56 -14.72
N ASN A 390 -4.70 -36.04 -14.62
CA ASN A 390 -3.49 -36.83 -14.56
C ASN A 390 -3.40 -37.62 -13.24
N GLY A 391 -3.80 -37.01 -12.12
CA GLY A 391 -3.98 -37.73 -10.85
C GLY A 391 -5.02 -38.84 -10.95
N TYR A 392 -6.10 -38.63 -11.70
CA TYR A 392 -7.12 -39.64 -11.97
C TYR A 392 -6.64 -40.75 -12.91
N SER A 393 -5.70 -40.46 -13.82
CA SER A 393 -5.07 -41.45 -14.69
C SER A 393 -4.10 -42.39 -13.95
N MET A 394 -3.71 -42.04 -12.72
CA MET A 394 -2.90 -42.88 -11.83
C MET A 394 -3.72 -43.70 -10.82
N LEU A 395 -5.05 -43.54 -10.80
CA LEU A 395 -5.92 -44.30 -9.91
C LEU A 395 -6.00 -45.77 -10.35
N LYS A 396 -5.63 -46.67 -9.45
CA LYS A 396 -5.79 -48.10 -9.64
C LYS A 396 -7.26 -48.48 -9.41
N SER A 397 -7.67 -49.62 -9.96
CA SER A 397 -9.04 -50.15 -9.81
C SER A 397 -9.54 -50.24 -8.35
N GLY A 398 -8.64 -50.37 -7.38
CA GLY A 398 -8.95 -50.48 -5.95
C GLY A 398 -8.98 -49.17 -5.17
N ASP A 399 -8.68 -48.03 -5.80
CA ASP A 399 -8.66 -46.73 -5.13
C ASP A 399 -10.08 -46.17 -4.98
N ASP A 400 -10.29 -45.29 -4.01
CA ASP A 400 -11.58 -44.63 -3.82
C ASP A 400 -11.86 -43.65 -4.96
N CYS A 401 -13.10 -43.60 -5.41
CA CYS A 401 -13.46 -42.79 -6.57
C CYS A 401 -13.52 -41.30 -6.23
N TYR A 402 -12.87 -40.49 -7.07
CA TYR A 402 -12.75 -39.04 -6.91
C TYR A 402 -14.06 -38.25 -7.01
N CYS A 403 -15.17 -38.87 -7.44
CA CYS A 403 -16.47 -38.19 -7.50
C CYS A 403 -17.16 -38.06 -6.12
N GLY A 404 -16.51 -38.54 -5.05
CA GLY A 404 -17.06 -38.47 -3.69
C GLY A 404 -18.18 -39.48 -3.41
N SER A 405 -18.39 -40.46 -4.29
CA SER A 405 -19.47 -41.45 -4.16
C SER A 405 -19.22 -42.53 -3.10
N GLY A 406 -18.04 -42.57 -2.48
CA GLY A 406 -17.63 -43.62 -1.54
C GLY A 406 -17.40 -45.01 -2.18
N LYS A 407 -17.48 -45.12 -3.51
CA LYS A 407 -17.28 -46.37 -4.25
C LYS A 407 -15.86 -46.46 -4.81
N LYS A 408 -15.38 -47.68 -5.09
CA LYS A 408 -14.08 -47.90 -5.77
C LYS A 408 -14.10 -47.38 -7.21
N TYR A 409 -12.96 -46.87 -7.67
CA TYR A 409 -12.79 -46.28 -9.01
C TYR A 409 -13.19 -47.24 -10.13
N SER A 410 -12.86 -48.53 -9.98
CA SER A 410 -13.25 -49.59 -10.92
C SER A 410 -14.75 -49.72 -11.15
N VAL A 411 -15.53 -49.50 -10.09
CA VAL A 411 -16.99 -49.66 -10.09
C VAL A 411 -17.68 -48.38 -10.53
N CYS A 412 -17.11 -47.22 -10.21
CA CYS A 412 -17.75 -45.94 -10.46
C CYS A 412 -17.41 -45.36 -11.85
N HIS A 413 -16.15 -45.42 -12.29
CA HIS A 413 -15.69 -44.70 -13.48
C HIS A 413 -14.79 -45.52 -14.43
N ALA A 414 -14.35 -46.73 -14.08
CA ALA A 414 -13.43 -47.49 -14.94
C ALA A 414 -14.06 -48.35 -16.05
N LYS A 415 -15.35 -48.18 -16.39
CA LYS A 415 -16.00 -48.96 -17.48
C LYS A 415 -16.64 -48.09 -18.55
N ARG A 416 -15.92 -47.94 -19.67
CA ARG A 416 -16.24 -48.55 -20.98
C ARG A 416 -15.08 -48.29 -21.96
N LYS A 417 -14.16 -49.25 -22.09
CA LYS A 417 -13.51 -49.53 -23.37
C LYS A 417 -14.24 -50.75 -23.94
N SER A 418 -15.17 -50.50 -24.86
CA SER A 418 -15.66 -51.51 -25.82
C SER A 418 -14.72 -51.54 -27.01
#